data_AF-A0A954QB48-F1
#
_entry.id   AF-A0A954QB48-F1
#
_cell.length_a   1.000
_cell.length_b   1.000
_cell.length_c   1.000
_cell.angle_alpha   90.00
_cell.angle_beta   90.00
_cell.angle_gamma   90.00
#
_symmetry.space_group_name_H-M   'P 1'
#
loop_
_entity.id
_entity.type
_entity.pdbx_description
1 polymer ?
#
loop_
_entity_poly.entity_id
_entity_poly.type
_entity_poly.pdbx_seq_one_letter_code
_entity_poly.pdbx_strand_id
1 'polypeptide(L)'
;MSNLVDFSKRLEEQLAGTNREPHWEAGEAERYMSDVDVRRGRFEEIAVRLNDTLVQPRLETLASYFSNASLTENESVGRCACWFGYCERFPVSTRVTFAVEHDTRFEKVAVCYDATMMPVFIKFNEHDRLTLNLDEVEDDRVTDWVEERLSEFLDAYLRIDRGGEEFLDEAATDPVCGMRISRSSAAASDAYRGHPYYFCSTRCQEQFSRAPTTYVQVKTM
;
A
#
# COMPACT_ATOMS: atom_id res chain seq x y z
N MET A 1 12.86 -6.64 -33.73
CA MET A 1 11.48 -7.15 -33.53
C MET A 1 11.53 -8.66 -33.74
N SER A 2 11.60 -9.44 -32.66
CA SER A 2 11.60 -10.91 -32.75
C SER A 2 10.30 -11.37 -33.41
N ASN A 3 10.39 -11.99 -34.57
CA ASN A 3 9.23 -12.40 -35.37
C ASN A 3 8.48 -13.52 -34.62
N LEU A 4 7.17 -13.37 -34.42
CA LEU A 4 6.29 -14.38 -33.82
C LEU A 4 6.47 -15.76 -34.50
N VAL A 5 6.83 -15.78 -35.78
CA VAL A 5 7.15 -16.98 -36.55
C VAL A 5 8.37 -17.72 -35.98
N ASP A 6 9.45 -17.00 -35.63
CA ASP A 6 10.66 -17.61 -35.05
C ASP A 6 10.42 -18.11 -33.62
N PHE A 7 9.48 -17.49 -32.91
CA PHE A 7 9.04 -17.97 -31.60
C PHE A 7 8.17 -19.22 -31.72
N SER A 8 7.21 -19.23 -32.66
CA SER A 8 6.36 -20.41 -32.95
C SER A 8 7.21 -21.63 -33.32
N LYS A 9 8.20 -21.45 -34.19
CA LYS A 9 9.09 -22.54 -34.61
C LYS A 9 9.90 -23.10 -33.43
N ARG A 10 10.40 -22.24 -32.53
CA ARG A 10 11.10 -22.68 -31.30
C ARG A 10 10.18 -23.45 -30.36
N LEU A 11 8.92 -23.03 -30.21
CA LEU A 11 7.92 -23.76 -29.42
C LEU A 11 7.61 -25.13 -30.04
N GLU A 12 7.43 -25.21 -31.36
CA GLU A 12 7.21 -26.47 -32.07
C GLU A 12 8.38 -27.44 -31.91
N GLU A 13 9.62 -26.95 -32.01
CA GLU A 13 10.84 -27.74 -31.78
C GLU A 13 10.92 -28.25 -30.32
N GLN A 14 10.56 -27.42 -29.34
CA GLN A 14 10.50 -27.82 -27.94
C GLN A 14 9.42 -28.88 -27.68
N LEU A 15 8.20 -28.67 -28.20
CA LEU A 15 7.09 -29.61 -28.02
C LEU A 15 7.37 -30.96 -28.70
N ALA A 16 7.97 -30.96 -29.90
CA ALA A 16 8.36 -32.18 -30.60
C ALA A 16 9.40 -33.02 -29.82
N GLY A 17 10.30 -32.36 -29.08
CA GLY A 17 11.26 -33.02 -28.18
C GLY A 17 10.65 -33.58 -26.88
N THR A 18 9.37 -33.26 -26.59
CA THR A 18 8.70 -33.59 -25.32
C THR A 18 7.70 -34.75 -25.47
N ASN A 19 7.77 -35.52 -26.57
CA ASN A 19 6.97 -36.73 -26.77
C ASN A 19 7.42 -37.88 -25.84
N ARG A 20 7.48 -37.60 -24.54
CA ARG A 20 7.73 -38.52 -23.45
C ARG A 20 6.39 -39.07 -22.98
N GLU A 21 6.35 -40.37 -22.65
CA GLU A 21 5.20 -40.93 -21.96
C GLU A 21 4.93 -40.11 -20.68
N PRO A 22 3.64 -39.86 -20.34
CA PRO A 22 3.28 -39.21 -19.10
C PRO A 22 3.97 -39.91 -17.93
N HIS A 23 4.75 -39.17 -17.14
CA HIS A 23 5.46 -39.71 -15.98
C HIS A 23 4.50 -40.05 -14.82
N TRP A 24 3.22 -39.68 -14.92
CA TRP A 24 2.23 -39.92 -13.87
C TRP A 24 1.71 -41.35 -13.94
N GLU A 25 1.74 -42.07 -12.82
CA GLU A 25 1.04 -43.33 -12.71
C GLU A 25 -0.48 -43.12 -12.78
N ALA A 26 -1.23 -44.19 -13.10
CA ALA A 26 -2.69 -44.13 -13.18
C ALA A 26 -3.29 -43.65 -11.84
N GLY A 27 -4.01 -42.53 -11.88
CA GLY A 27 -4.62 -41.90 -10.71
C GLY A 27 -3.65 -41.20 -9.76
N GLU A 28 -2.35 -41.12 -10.05
CA GLU A 28 -1.40 -40.29 -9.29
C GLU A 28 -1.68 -38.80 -9.52
N ALA A 29 -1.87 -38.40 -10.78
CA ALA A 29 -2.22 -37.02 -11.13
C ALA A 29 -3.55 -36.59 -10.50
N GLU A 30 -4.56 -37.47 -10.48
CA GLU A 30 -5.87 -37.19 -9.87
C GLU A 30 -5.77 -37.02 -8.35
N ARG A 31 -5.01 -37.87 -7.67
CA ARG A 31 -4.75 -37.74 -6.22
C ARG A 31 -3.99 -36.46 -5.89
N TYR A 32 -2.94 -36.16 -6.67
CA TYR A 32 -2.17 -34.93 -6.50
C TYR A 32 -3.04 -33.68 -6.70
N MET A 33 -3.84 -33.65 -7.77
CA MET A 33 -4.75 -32.54 -8.04
C MET A 33 -5.82 -32.39 -6.96
N SER A 34 -6.36 -33.50 -6.44
CA SER A 34 -7.32 -33.47 -5.33
C SER A 34 -6.74 -32.86 -4.06
N ASP A 35 -5.52 -33.26 -3.67
CA ASP A 35 -4.85 -32.72 -2.47
C ASP A 35 -4.51 -31.23 -2.64
N VAL A 36 -4.06 -30.84 -3.83
CA VAL A 36 -3.79 -29.42 -4.17
C VAL A 36 -5.07 -28.59 -4.17
N ASP A 37 -6.17 -29.11 -4.69
CA ASP A 37 -7.46 -28.42 -4.71
C ASP A 37 -7.98 -28.13 -3.30
N VAL A 38 -7.80 -29.07 -2.36
CA VAL A 38 -8.17 -28.86 -0.94
C VAL A 38 -7.34 -27.74 -0.32
N ARG A 39 -6.02 -27.72 -0.54
CA ARG A 39 -5.15 -26.67 0.01
C ARG A 39 -5.41 -25.31 -0.66
N ARG A 40 -5.69 -25.30 -1.96
CA ARG A 40 -6.09 -24.09 -2.69
C ARG A 40 -7.37 -23.49 -2.10
N GLY A 41 -8.41 -24.30 -1.90
CA GLY A 41 -9.66 -23.82 -1.30
C GLY A 41 -9.44 -23.22 0.08
N ARG A 42 -8.64 -23.89 0.93
CA ARG A 42 -8.28 -23.35 2.25
C ARG A 42 -7.48 -22.04 2.15
N PHE A 43 -6.56 -21.93 1.20
CA PHE A 43 -5.85 -20.69 0.94
C PHE A 43 -6.80 -19.56 0.54
N GLU A 44 -7.75 -19.81 -0.36
CA GLU A 44 -8.72 -18.81 -0.80
C GLU A 44 -9.55 -18.29 0.38
N GLU A 45 -10.02 -19.17 1.27
CA GLU A 45 -10.73 -18.79 2.50
C GLU A 45 -9.88 -17.91 3.43
N ILE A 46 -8.61 -18.29 3.64
CA ILE A 46 -7.68 -17.51 4.47
C ILE A 46 -7.37 -16.16 3.82
N ALA A 47 -7.14 -16.12 2.52
CA ALA A 47 -6.82 -14.89 1.79
C ALA A 47 -7.96 -13.88 1.86
N VAL A 48 -9.20 -14.32 1.65
CA VAL A 48 -10.39 -13.48 1.82
C VAL A 48 -10.51 -13.02 3.27
N ARG A 49 -10.40 -13.92 4.25
CA ARG A 49 -10.51 -13.58 5.67
C ARG A 49 -9.47 -12.52 6.06
N LEU A 50 -8.20 -12.76 5.79
CA LEU A 50 -7.11 -11.86 6.18
C LEU A 50 -7.28 -10.48 5.51
N ASN A 51 -7.63 -10.45 4.23
CA ASN A 51 -7.82 -9.19 3.52
C ASN A 51 -9.00 -8.40 4.10
N ASP A 52 -10.19 -9.01 4.16
CA ASP A 52 -11.44 -8.31 4.47
C ASP A 52 -11.55 -7.93 5.95
N THR A 53 -10.98 -8.75 6.84
CA THR A 53 -11.08 -8.53 8.29
C THR A 53 -9.87 -7.81 8.87
N LEU A 54 -8.68 -8.01 8.29
CA LEU A 54 -7.45 -7.46 8.85
C LEU A 54 -6.88 -6.31 8.03
N VAL A 55 -6.49 -6.60 6.80
CA VAL A 55 -5.66 -5.70 5.99
C VAL A 55 -6.46 -4.49 5.50
N GLN A 56 -7.57 -4.72 4.82
CA GLN A 56 -8.37 -3.68 4.18
C GLN A 56 -8.90 -2.65 5.20
N PRO A 57 -9.51 -3.04 6.33
CA PRO A 57 -10.00 -2.06 7.31
C PRO A 57 -8.91 -1.14 7.88
N ARG A 58 -7.68 -1.65 8.03
CA ARG A 58 -6.54 -0.87 8.52
C ARG A 58 -6.02 0.10 7.46
N LEU A 59 -5.96 -0.35 6.22
CA LEU A 59 -5.61 0.51 5.08
C LEU A 59 -6.67 1.60 4.85
N GLU A 60 -7.96 1.27 4.97
CA GLU A 60 -9.07 2.22 4.94
C GLU A 60 -8.98 3.24 6.09
N THR A 61 -8.65 2.77 7.29
CA THR A 61 -8.44 3.63 8.45
C THR A 61 -7.32 4.63 8.17
N LEU A 62 -6.16 4.18 7.67
CA LEU A 62 -5.06 5.07 7.28
C LEU A 62 -5.51 6.07 6.19
N ALA A 63 -6.15 5.59 5.13
CA ALA A 63 -6.62 6.42 4.02
C ALA A 63 -7.58 7.52 4.48
N SER A 64 -8.45 7.24 5.46
CA SER A 64 -9.42 8.21 5.99
C SER A 64 -8.80 9.48 6.59
N TYR A 65 -7.50 9.46 6.93
CA TYR A 65 -6.77 10.61 7.43
C TYR A 65 -6.29 11.57 6.33
N PHE A 66 -6.33 11.15 5.06
CA PHE A 66 -5.72 11.84 3.94
C PHE A 66 -6.74 12.06 2.82
N SER A 67 -7.09 13.32 2.52
CA SER A 67 -8.05 13.56 1.44
C SER A 67 -7.46 13.43 0.03
N ASN A 68 -6.15 13.21 -0.09
CA ASN A 68 -5.50 12.77 -1.32
C ASN A 68 -5.38 11.24 -1.44
N ALA A 69 -5.94 10.47 -0.49
CA ALA A 69 -5.96 9.02 -0.55
C ALA A 69 -7.21 8.49 -1.28
N SER A 70 -7.03 7.45 -2.10
CA SER A 70 -8.09 6.69 -2.73
C SER A 70 -7.78 5.20 -2.69
N LEU A 71 -8.76 4.39 -2.31
CA LEU A 71 -8.63 2.93 -2.35
C LEU A 71 -8.96 2.43 -3.76
N THR A 72 -8.23 1.42 -4.20
CA THR A 72 -8.56 0.69 -5.43
C THR A 72 -9.36 -0.54 -5.02
N GLU A 73 -10.59 -0.69 -5.54
CA GLU A 73 -11.42 -1.86 -5.26
C GLU A 73 -10.78 -3.11 -5.90
N ASN A 74 -10.37 -4.06 -5.04
CA ASN A 74 -10.00 -5.46 -5.31
C ASN A 74 -9.63 -5.80 -6.76
N GLU A 75 -8.38 -5.52 -7.17
CA GLU A 75 -7.82 -5.99 -8.44
C GLU A 75 -7.76 -7.53 -8.52
N SER A 76 -7.79 -8.22 -7.36
CA SER A 76 -7.87 -9.69 -7.22
C SER A 76 -8.23 -10.09 -5.79
N VAL A 77 -8.64 -11.35 -5.57
CA VAL A 77 -8.88 -11.90 -4.21
C VAL A 77 -7.62 -11.77 -3.36
N GLY A 78 -7.76 -11.28 -2.13
CA GLY A 78 -6.66 -11.14 -1.18
C GLY A 78 -5.72 -9.97 -1.44
N ARG A 79 -6.08 -9.02 -2.31
CA ARG A 79 -5.23 -7.87 -2.65
C ARG A 79 -5.98 -6.55 -2.49
N CYS A 80 -5.42 -5.65 -1.70
CA CYS A 80 -5.93 -4.28 -1.56
C CYS A 80 -4.81 -3.26 -1.80
N ALA A 81 -5.15 -2.10 -2.36
CA ALA A 81 -4.21 -1.02 -2.57
C ALA A 81 -4.83 0.34 -2.25
N CYS A 82 -3.99 1.24 -1.74
CA CYS A 82 -4.33 2.64 -1.52
C CYS A 82 -3.35 3.53 -2.29
N TRP A 83 -3.91 4.40 -3.10
CA TRP A 83 -3.20 5.45 -3.81
C TRP A 83 -3.25 6.74 -3.01
N PHE A 84 -2.13 7.42 -2.87
CA PHE A 84 -2.03 8.76 -2.35
C PHE A 84 -1.57 9.67 -3.49
N GLY A 85 -2.50 10.45 -4.02
CA GLY A 85 -2.24 11.37 -5.11
C GLY A 85 -1.32 12.52 -4.70
N TYR A 86 -0.73 13.17 -5.69
CA TYR A 86 -0.01 14.42 -5.50
C TYR A 86 -0.89 15.47 -4.79
N CYS A 87 -0.30 16.21 -3.86
CA CYS A 87 -0.87 17.46 -3.35
C CYS A 87 0.26 18.42 -2.94
N GLU A 88 -0.05 19.71 -2.73
CA GLU A 88 0.96 20.71 -2.32
C GLU A 88 1.73 20.28 -1.06
N ARG A 89 1.07 19.52 -0.17
CA ARG A 89 1.63 19.00 1.07
C ARG A 89 2.59 17.83 0.86
N PHE A 90 2.24 16.93 -0.06
CA PHE A 90 2.99 15.74 -0.40
C PHE A 90 3.25 15.76 -1.90
N PRO A 91 4.37 16.36 -2.35
CA PRO A 91 4.70 16.47 -3.77
C PRO A 91 5.20 15.13 -4.36
N VAL A 92 4.57 14.02 -3.98
CA VAL A 92 4.83 12.67 -4.45
C VAL A 92 3.51 11.96 -4.72
N SER A 93 3.50 11.08 -5.72
CA SER A 93 2.45 10.08 -5.88
C SER A 93 2.91 8.79 -5.22
N THR A 94 2.06 8.22 -4.37
CA THR A 94 2.41 7.06 -3.56
C THR A 94 1.37 5.97 -3.69
N ARG A 95 1.80 4.70 -3.66
CA ARG A 95 0.91 3.55 -3.62
C ARG A 95 1.37 2.61 -2.52
N VAL A 96 0.44 2.18 -1.69
CA VAL A 96 0.63 1.09 -0.71
C VAL A 96 -0.23 -0.07 -1.14
N THR A 97 0.36 -1.24 -1.28
CA THR A 97 -0.32 -2.47 -1.69
C THR A 97 -0.06 -3.54 -0.65
N PHE A 98 -1.10 -4.29 -0.32
CA PHE A 98 -0.98 -5.56 0.37
C PHE A 98 -1.55 -6.67 -0.51
N ALA A 99 -0.91 -7.82 -0.49
CA ALA A 99 -1.36 -9.00 -1.21
C ALA A 99 -1.16 -10.25 -0.35
N VAL A 100 -2.17 -11.11 -0.29
CA VAL A 100 -2.06 -12.45 0.29
C VAL A 100 -1.72 -13.43 -0.81
N GLU A 101 -0.53 -14.01 -0.74
CA GLU A 101 0.05 -14.94 -1.72
C GLU A 101 0.27 -16.32 -1.10
N HIS A 102 0.57 -17.31 -1.94
CA HIS A 102 0.93 -18.66 -1.53
C HIS A 102 2.17 -19.17 -2.26
N ASP A 103 2.79 -20.22 -1.72
CA ASP A 103 3.83 -20.96 -2.42
C ASP A 103 3.21 -21.96 -3.44
N THR A 104 4.03 -22.55 -4.31
CA THR A 104 3.54 -23.42 -5.39
C THR A 104 2.76 -24.65 -4.93
N ARG A 105 2.91 -25.06 -3.65
CA ARG A 105 2.24 -26.23 -3.07
C ARG A 105 1.11 -25.91 -2.11
N PHE A 106 0.80 -24.62 -1.91
CA PHE A 106 -0.17 -24.16 -0.91
C PHE A 106 0.15 -24.74 0.49
N GLU A 107 1.42 -24.78 0.85
CA GLU A 107 1.89 -25.13 2.20
C GLU A 107 2.07 -23.88 3.06
N LYS A 108 2.28 -22.73 2.42
CA LYS A 108 2.54 -21.45 3.07
C LYS A 108 1.63 -20.35 2.53
N VAL A 109 1.30 -19.45 3.44
CA VAL A 109 0.67 -18.16 3.15
C VAL A 109 1.71 -17.07 3.34
N ALA A 110 1.71 -16.08 2.47
CA ALA A 110 2.54 -14.89 2.57
C ALA A 110 1.66 -13.64 2.53
N VAL A 111 1.77 -12.77 3.53
CA VAL A 111 1.22 -11.41 3.45
C VAL A 111 2.34 -10.51 2.97
N CYS A 112 2.20 -9.99 1.76
CA CYS A 112 3.15 -9.11 1.09
C CYS A 112 2.74 -7.65 1.28
N TYR A 113 3.74 -6.80 1.46
CA TYR A 113 3.61 -5.36 1.50
C TYR A 113 4.51 -4.76 0.42
N ASP A 114 3.95 -3.86 -0.38
CA ASP A 114 4.67 -3.09 -1.39
C ASP A 114 4.29 -1.61 -1.28
N ALA A 115 5.28 -0.74 -1.15
CA ALA A 115 5.12 0.70 -1.21
C ALA A 115 5.98 1.32 -2.30
N THR A 116 5.38 2.24 -3.05
CA THR A 116 6.07 3.00 -4.09
C THR A 116 5.82 4.48 -3.88
N MET A 117 6.85 5.32 -3.91
CA MET A 117 6.76 6.78 -3.82
C MET A 117 7.48 7.40 -5.02
N MET A 118 6.82 8.28 -5.78
CA MET A 118 7.41 8.90 -6.98
C MET A 118 7.16 10.40 -7.02
N PRO A 119 8.19 11.24 -7.19
CA PRO A 119 9.63 10.89 -7.20
C PRO A 119 10.13 10.48 -5.79
N VAL A 120 11.16 9.63 -5.72
CA VAL A 120 11.74 9.21 -4.43
C VAL A 120 12.70 10.28 -3.90
N PHE A 121 12.38 10.87 -2.74
CA PHE A 121 13.24 11.85 -2.06
C PHE A 121 13.73 11.38 -0.68
N ILE A 122 13.27 10.23 -0.21
CA ILE A 122 13.54 9.70 1.12
C ILE A 122 13.81 8.19 1.07
N LYS A 123 14.55 7.67 2.05
CA LYS A 123 14.67 6.23 2.26
C LYS A 123 13.46 5.72 3.03
N PHE A 124 12.86 4.65 2.55
CA PHE A 124 11.75 3.94 3.17
C PHE A 124 11.82 2.44 2.81
N ASN A 125 10.99 1.63 3.45
CA ASN A 125 10.88 0.21 3.13
C ASN A 125 9.90 0.03 1.95
N GLU A 126 10.40 -0.40 0.81
CA GLU A 126 9.59 -0.58 -0.40
C GLU A 126 8.85 -1.92 -0.41
N HIS A 127 9.43 -2.97 0.17
CA HIS A 127 8.93 -4.34 0.05
C HIS A 127 9.20 -5.12 1.33
N ASP A 128 8.18 -5.79 1.87
CA ASP A 128 8.34 -6.73 2.98
C ASP A 128 7.33 -7.88 2.87
N ARG A 129 7.61 -9.00 3.55
CA ARG A 129 6.77 -10.20 3.50
C ARG A 129 6.75 -10.96 4.82
N LEU A 130 5.56 -11.20 5.35
CA LEU A 130 5.32 -12.15 6.44
C LEU A 130 4.94 -13.52 5.87
N THR A 131 5.73 -14.55 6.14
CA THR A 131 5.42 -15.94 5.73
C THR A 131 4.94 -16.77 6.91
N LEU A 132 3.85 -17.51 6.72
CA LEU A 132 3.17 -18.36 7.70
C LEU A 132 2.91 -19.75 7.08
N ASN A 133 2.78 -20.77 7.91
CA ASN A 133 2.26 -22.06 7.45
C ASN A 133 0.76 -21.92 7.21
N LEU A 134 0.23 -22.54 6.14
CA LEU A 134 -1.20 -22.47 5.81
C LEU A 134 -2.08 -22.96 6.96
N ASP A 135 -1.57 -23.90 7.76
CA ASP A 135 -2.29 -24.51 8.88
C ASP A 135 -2.22 -23.70 10.18
N GLU A 136 -1.32 -22.73 10.28
CA GLU A 136 -0.97 -22.03 11.53
C GLU A 136 -1.00 -20.50 11.33
N VAL A 137 -2.07 -20.02 10.70
CA VAL A 137 -2.27 -18.58 10.47
C VAL A 137 -2.93 -17.95 11.70
N GLU A 138 -2.14 -17.20 12.46
CA GLU A 138 -2.58 -16.43 13.62
C GLU A 138 -2.90 -14.98 13.23
N ASP A 139 -4.16 -14.57 13.45
CA ASP A 139 -4.66 -13.25 13.03
C ASP A 139 -3.98 -12.09 13.80
N ASP A 140 -3.61 -12.29 15.07
CA ASP A 140 -2.90 -11.29 15.88
C ASP A 140 -1.50 -11.01 15.30
N ARG A 141 -0.79 -12.07 14.90
CA ARG A 141 0.54 -11.93 14.29
C ARG A 141 0.49 -11.21 12.94
N VAL A 142 -0.55 -11.47 12.13
CA VAL A 142 -0.76 -10.75 10.87
C VAL A 142 -1.12 -9.28 11.16
N THR A 143 -1.97 -9.04 12.14
CA THR A 143 -2.38 -7.70 12.58
C THR A 143 -1.19 -6.85 12.97
N ASP A 144 -0.36 -7.34 13.89
CA ASP A 144 0.81 -6.61 14.39
C ASP A 144 1.76 -6.25 13.25
N TRP A 145 2.00 -7.21 12.34
CA TRP A 145 2.88 -7.00 11.20
C TRP A 145 2.31 -5.96 10.21
N VAL A 146 1.01 -6.02 9.89
CA VAL A 146 0.36 -5.04 9.01
C VAL A 146 0.41 -3.64 9.62
N GLU A 147 0.10 -3.50 10.91
CA GLU A 147 0.12 -2.21 11.61
C GLU A 147 1.53 -1.62 11.70
N GLU A 148 2.55 -2.45 11.88
CA GLU A 148 3.95 -2.02 11.84
C GLU A 148 4.33 -1.47 10.45
N ARG A 149 4.00 -2.18 9.36
CA ARG A 149 4.27 -1.72 7.98
C ARG A 149 3.52 -0.43 7.63
N LEU A 150 2.26 -0.30 8.06
CA LEU A 150 1.49 0.93 7.89
C LEU A 150 2.07 2.10 8.70
N SER A 151 2.59 1.83 9.89
CA SER A 151 3.23 2.86 10.73
C SER A 151 4.56 3.33 10.15
N GLU A 152 5.39 2.41 9.65
CA GLU A 152 6.64 2.74 8.94
C GLU A 152 6.38 3.55 7.68
N PHE A 153 5.38 3.15 6.90
CA PHE A 153 4.91 3.90 5.75
C PHE A 153 4.51 5.33 6.14
N LEU A 154 3.68 5.46 7.17
CA LEU A 154 3.17 6.75 7.62
C LEU A 154 4.31 7.66 8.07
N ASP A 155 5.28 7.16 8.83
CA ASP A 155 6.45 7.95 9.22
C ASP A 155 7.23 8.43 7.99
N ALA A 156 7.51 7.55 7.03
CA ALA A 156 8.15 7.92 5.77
C ALA A 156 7.35 8.98 5.02
N TYR A 157 6.04 8.78 4.85
CA TYR A 157 5.17 9.70 4.14
C TYR A 157 5.13 11.08 4.81
N LEU A 158 5.02 11.13 6.14
CA LEU A 158 5.04 12.37 6.92
C LEU A 158 6.38 13.11 6.90
N ARG A 159 7.50 12.41 6.66
CA ARG A 159 8.79 13.08 6.48
C ARG A 159 8.84 13.93 5.21
N ILE A 160 8.02 13.63 4.21
CA ILE A 160 7.88 14.44 2.99
C ILE A 160 7.24 15.79 3.33
N ASP A 161 6.19 15.79 4.14
CA ASP A 161 5.46 17.00 4.59
C ASP A 161 6.35 17.99 5.35
N ARG A 162 7.25 17.46 6.17
CA ARG A 162 8.17 18.29 6.98
C ARG A 162 9.16 19.06 6.12
N GLY A 163 9.48 18.56 4.91
CA GLY A 163 10.63 19.02 4.16
C GLY A 163 11.94 18.76 4.94
N GLY A 164 13.06 18.63 4.24
CA GLY A 164 14.36 18.84 4.90
C GLY A 164 14.49 20.28 5.45
N GLU A 165 15.60 20.61 6.11
CA GLU A 165 15.88 21.99 6.55
C GLU A 165 15.85 23.04 5.40
N GLU A 166 15.80 22.59 4.14
CA GLU A 166 15.74 23.39 2.91
C GLU A 166 14.35 24.01 2.60
N PHE A 167 13.28 23.70 3.35
CA PHE A 167 11.89 24.09 3.00
C PHE A 167 11.24 25.12 3.93
N LEU A 168 12.01 25.77 4.82
CA LEU A 168 11.48 26.80 5.74
C LEU A 168 11.04 28.10 5.04
N ASP A 169 11.54 28.38 3.84
CA ASP A 169 11.15 29.53 3.02
C ASP A 169 10.03 29.20 2.00
N GLU A 170 9.42 28.01 2.09
CA GLU A 170 8.26 27.70 1.27
C GLU A 170 6.98 28.41 1.72
N ALA A 171 6.17 28.74 0.72
CA ALA A 171 4.87 29.33 0.93
C ALA A 171 3.86 28.28 1.43
N ALA A 172 3.32 28.47 2.63
CA ALA A 172 2.17 27.74 3.16
C ALA A 172 0.87 28.52 2.92
N THR A 173 -0.25 27.82 2.81
CA THR A 173 -1.58 28.42 2.74
C THR A 173 -2.25 28.29 4.10
N ASP A 174 -2.66 29.42 4.70
CA ASP A 174 -3.45 29.45 5.92
C ASP A 174 -4.79 28.73 5.67
N PRO A 175 -5.12 27.64 6.40
CA PRO A 175 -6.28 26.80 6.12
C PRO A 175 -7.61 27.46 6.50
N VAL A 176 -7.58 28.54 7.30
CA VAL A 176 -8.79 29.24 7.76
C VAL A 176 -9.20 30.32 6.78
N CYS A 177 -8.25 31.13 6.29
CA CYS A 177 -8.54 32.27 5.42
C CYS A 177 -8.05 32.10 3.97
N GLY A 178 -7.25 31.08 3.68
CA GLY A 178 -6.66 30.83 2.36
C GLY A 178 -5.48 31.75 2.01
N MET A 179 -4.97 32.54 2.96
CA MET A 179 -3.86 33.44 2.72
C MET A 179 -2.55 32.68 2.54
N ARG A 180 -1.82 32.97 1.46
CA ARG A 180 -0.49 32.42 1.20
C ARG A 180 0.55 33.21 2.03
N ILE A 181 1.31 32.51 2.86
CA ILE A 181 2.31 33.06 3.80
C ILE A 181 3.61 32.26 3.69
N SER A 182 4.76 32.84 4.02
CA SER A 182 5.98 32.03 4.19
C SER A 182 5.90 31.27 5.51
N ARG A 183 6.31 30.00 5.53
CA ARG A 183 6.44 29.25 6.79
C ARG A 183 7.36 29.98 7.78
N SER A 184 8.47 30.54 7.29
CA SER A 184 9.41 31.36 8.08
C SER A 184 8.82 32.65 8.63
N SER A 185 7.74 33.18 8.03
CA SER A 185 7.07 34.42 8.47
C SER A 185 5.68 34.20 9.07
N ALA A 186 5.29 32.95 9.34
CA ALA A 186 3.99 32.65 9.91
C ALA A 186 3.83 33.30 11.29
N ALA A 187 2.69 33.95 11.51
CA ALA A 187 2.41 34.63 12.77
C ALA A 187 2.13 33.66 13.92
N ALA A 188 1.64 32.46 13.58
CA ALA A 188 1.45 31.35 14.50
C ALA A 188 1.55 30.02 13.73
N SER A 189 1.87 28.95 14.44
CA SER A 189 1.77 27.59 13.94
C SER A 189 1.13 26.68 14.99
N ASP A 190 0.49 25.61 14.53
CA ASP A 190 -0.12 24.59 15.37
C ASP A 190 0.04 23.22 14.71
N ALA A 191 0.01 22.15 15.49
CA ALA A 191 0.13 20.79 14.98
C ALA A 191 -1.18 20.03 15.17
N TYR A 192 -1.76 19.52 14.09
CA TYR A 192 -2.95 18.67 14.15
C TYR A 192 -2.71 17.36 13.44
N ARG A 193 -2.91 16.22 14.12
CA ARG A 193 -2.60 14.87 13.58
C ARG A 193 -1.15 14.75 13.04
N GLY A 194 -0.19 15.33 13.77
CA GLY A 194 1.23 15.29 13.41
C GLY A 194 1.65 16.25 12.30
N HIS A 195 0.72 17.09 11.82
CA HIS A 195 0.90 18.01 10.71
C HIS A 195 1.03 19.46 11.15
N PRO A 196 2.10 20.18 10.77
CA PRO A 196 2.24 21.59 11.07
C PRO A 196 1.35 22.44 10.14
N TYR A 197 0.47 23.23 10.73
CA TYR A 197 -0.31 24.28 10.07
C TYR A 197 0.26 25.64 10.42
N TYR A 198 0.27 26.53 9.43
CA TYR A 198 0.80 27.88 9.55
C TYR A 198 -0.32 28.88 9.34
N PHE A 199 -0.33 29.93 10.15
CA PHE A 199 -1.43 30.90 10.17
C PHE A 199 -0.91 32.32 9.96
N CYS A 200 -1.66 33.10 9.20
CA CYS A 200 -1.38 34.50 8.97
C CYS A 200 -1.59 35.35 10.23
N SER A 201 -2.33 34.81 11.21
CA SER A 201 -2.61 35.46 12.50
C SER A 201 -2.92 34.44 13.59
N THR A 202 -2.70 34.83 14.84
CA THR A 202 -3.10 34.05 16.03
C THR A 202 -4.60 33.75 16.05
N ARG A 203 -5.42 34.67 15.52
CA ARG A 203 -6.87 34.46 15.39
C ARG A 203 -7.23 33.29 14.47
N CYS A 204 -6.51 33.13 13.35
CA CYS A 204 -6.73 31.98 12.46
C CYS A 204 -6.29 30.69 13.16
N GLN A 205 -5.18 30.71 13.89
CA GLN A 205 -4.76 29.57 14.71
C GLN A 205 -5.82 29.18 15.75
N GLU A 206 -6.35 30.12 16.54
CA GLU A 206 -7.39 29.84 17.53
C GLU A 206 -8.68 29.28 16.92
N GLN A 207 -9.08 29.78 15.74
CA GLN A 207 -10.24 29.25 15.01
C GLN A 207 -9.99 27.81 14.56
N PHE A 208 -8.79 27.54 14.05
CA PHE A 208 -8.37 26.21 13.65
C PHE A 208 -8.35 25.24 14.83
N SER A 209 -7.73 25.58 15.96
CA SER A 209 -7.62 24.69 17.12
C SER A 209 -8.99 24.31 17.72
N ARG A 210 -10.04 25.12 17.51
CA ARG A 210 -11.41 24.83 17.98
C ARG A 210 -12.14 23.81 17.11
N ALA A 211 -11.88 23.78 15.80
CA ALA A 211 -12.57 22.90 14.86
C ALA A 211 -11.66 22.52 13.69
N PRO A 212 -10.53 21.83 13.93
CA PRO A 212 -9.50 21.61 12.91
C PRO A 212 -10.04 20.80 11.73
N THR A 213 -10.91 19.81 11.99
CA THR A 213 -11.57 19.00 10.95
C THR A 213 -12.35 19.80 9.92
N THR A 214 -12.80 21.01 10.24
CA THR A 214 -13.52 21.89 9.31
C THR A 214 -12.59 22.56 8.28
N TYR A 215 -11.31 22.73 8.63
CA TYR A 215 -10.34 23.51 7.85
C TYR A 215 -9.31 22.64 7.15
N VAL A 216 -9.10 21.39 7.60
CA VAL A 216 -8.20 20.43 6.95
C VAL A 216 -8.87 19.89 5.68
N GLN A 217 -8.82 20.68 4.61
CA GLN A 217 -9.05 20.21 3.25
C GLN A 217 -7.69 20.13 2.57
N VAL A 218 -7.17 18.93 2.27
CA VAL A 218 -6.08 18.82 1.30
C VAL A 218 -6.72 19.22 -0.03
N LYS A 219 -6.44 20.43 -0.50
CA LYS A 219 -6.81 20.83 -1.86
C LYS A 219 -6.00 19.96 -2.81
N THR A 220 -6.66 18.96 -3.37
CA THR A 220 -6.19 18.29 -4.58
C THR A 220 -6.22 19.33 -5.71
N MET A 221 -5.06 19.67 -6.25
CA MET A 221 -4.98 20.38 -7.54
C MET A 221 -5.06 19.36 -8.67
#